data_AF-A0A1X7U3H8-F1
#
_entry.id   AF-A0A1X7U3H8-F1
#
_cell.length_a   1.000
_cell.length_b   1.000
_cell.length_c   1.000
_cell.angle_alpha   90.00
_cell.angle_beta   90.00
_cell.angle_gamma   90.00
#
_symmetry.space_group_name_H-M   'P 1'
#
loop_
_entity.id
_entity.type
_entity.pdbx_description
1 polymer ?
#
loop_
_entity_poly.entity_id
_entity_poly.type
_entity_poly.pdbx_seq_one_letter_code
_entity_poly.pdbx_strand_id
1 'polypeptide(L)'
;MAGVASSICQSALGCITKINNSVALMHHADRLRDQIVRKTEDIQSQLQRLRNHSDDKFTSDMTRVLQEVFDRLHACEGRCQELADQWRVKQFFMAASNNEALKFLQVELDHVHDNLESQVICAITEQVSAVKMELKDGIKEVSRDIAYPQAGLYPISSGVLKPPAVVSKPVVDIEGETMIVSWKDNDNSPGSLVMYEVRIDDSRNVMFPCSPQYKSLCIGPPKIEPGILYTIQIRGVNGRGPGEWSEKTISRFKMAPPKRPDKPEINPTYTDAKISVRIPGLKEANGTPVEKITVQYCEYDNSGNWESETLTIPKKESQHIHEFVMHDLSLNTRYFFRVILINESGESVPSESVDITTDVPIPGEPTNIRPSSYFTSDMIKIRWNPPIEYPEFVDHYEVQYKRRKKEFDLSEEYKVTQTTKLSAKAPNLKSDTWYVFFVKAVNKNGKSSKAARVEAETRWKKAAKAVLSPFVFIGGTLGGPVIGAGMGGSKAAENADTKAGSVAGAVGGAVGGGLLGTVGAPVLGATCAHLFVHGSVYSDQSDDEN
;
A
#
# COMPACT_ATOMS: atom_id res chain seq x y z
N MET A 1 41.25 -32.44 16.49
CA MET A 1 40.42 -31.25 16.78
C MET A 1 39.06 -31.47 16.15
N ALA A 2 38.22 -32.32 16.75
CA ALA A 2 36.86 -32.56 16.25
C ALA A 2 35.88 -32.10 17.34
N GLY A 3 34.94 -31.23 16.98
CA GLY A 3 33.95 -30.63 17.88
C GLY A 3 34.36 -29.28 18.50
N VAL A 4 35.46 -28.66 18.06
CA VAL A 4 35.91 -27.35 18.57
C VAL A 4 35.08 -26.23 17.94
N ALA A 5 34.93 -26.21 16.61
CA ALA A 5 34.21 -25.13 15.92
C ALA A 5 32.71 -25.16 16.23
N SER A 6 32.08 -26.34 16.17
CA SER A 6 30.67 -26.50 16.54
C SER A 6 30.40 -26.16 18.02
N SER A 7 31.34 -26.47 18.94
CA SER A 7 31.24 -26.09 20.36
C SER A 7 31.36 -24.58 20.58
N ILE A 8 32.26 -23.89 19.87
CA ILE A 8 32.37 -22.41 19.91
C ILE A 8 31.07 -21.78 19.37
N CYS A 9 30.55 -22.25 18.24
CA CYS A 9 29.27 -21.79 17.69
C CYS A 9 28.10 -22.03 18.66
N GLN A 10 28.04 -23.18 19.33
CA GLN A 10 27.02 -23.47 20.34
C GLN A 10 27.12 -22.53 21.56
N SER A 11 28.34 -22.21 21.98
CA SER A 11 28.60 -21.28 23.09
C SER A 11 28.23 -19.83 22.72
N ALA A 12 28.52 -19.40 21.49
CA ALA A 12 28.15 -18.10 20.95
C ALA A 12 26.63 -17.92 20.81
N LEU A 13 25.92 -18.96 20.37
CA LEU A 13 24.45 -18.99 20.37
C LEU A 13 23.85 -18.88 21.79
N GLY A 14 24.54 -19.42 22.79
CA GLY A 14 24.19 -19.21 24.21
C GLY A 14 24.32 -17.75 24.64
N CYS A 15 25.39 -17.07 24.22
CA CYS A 15 25.61 -15.64 24.49
C CYS A 15 24.49 -14.78 23.86
N ILE A 16 24.15 -15.01 22.58
CA ILE A 16 23.08 -14.29 21.88
C ILE A 16 21.73 -14.44 22.58
N THR A 17 21.40 -15.66 23.01
CA THR A 17 20.15 -15.94 23.75
C THR A 17 20.04 -15.08 25.02
N LYS A 18 21.14 -14.95 25.77
CA LYS A 18 21.18 -14.13 27.00
C LYS A 18 21.17 -12.64 26.70
N ILE A 19 21.89 -12.18 25.65
CA ILE A 19 21.83 -10.79 25.17
C ILE A 19 20.38 -10.41 24.85
N ASN A 20 19.66 -11.24 24.10
CA ASN A 20 18.27 -10.98 23.73
C ASN A 20 17.33 -10.94 24.95
N ASN A 21 17.52 -11.85 25.93
CA ASN A 21 16.79 -11.80 27.19
C ASN A 21 17.07 -10.50 27.98
N SER A 22 18.31 -10.02 28.02
CA SER A 22 18.67 -8.76 28.69
C SER A 22 18.14 -7.53 27.94
N VAL A 23 18.17 -7.54 26.60
CA VAL A 23 17.66 -6.46 25.74
C VAL A 23 16.13 -6.33 25.82
N ALA A 24 15.41 -7.45 25.97
CA ALA A 24 13.96 -7.46 26.18
C ALA A 24 13.51 -6.73 27.46
N LEU A 25 14.38 -6.65 28.50
CA LEU A 25 14.08 -5.96 29.76
C LEU A 25 14.27 -4.43 29.68
N MET A 26 14.87 -3.89 28.60
CA MET A 26 15.18 -2.46 28.46
C MET A 26 14.02 -1.67 27.83
N HIS A 27 13.10 -1.16 28.66
CA HIS A 27 11.79 -0.65 28.24
C HIS A 27 11.72 0.64 27.38
N HIS A 28 12.82 1.39 27.14
CA HIS A 28 12.73 2.79 26.66
C HIS A 28 13.37 3.13 25.30
N ALA A 29 13.63 2.16 24.42
CA ALA A 29 14.39 2.42 23.18
C ALA A 29 13.98 1.53 22.00
N ASP A 30 12.68 1.50 21.67
CA ASP A 30 12.10 0.53 20.71
C ASP A 30 12.85 0.47 19.37
N ARG A 31 13.16 1.61 18.72
CA ARG A 31 13.85 1.61 17.42
C ARG A 31 15.28 1.05 17.45
N LEU A 32 16.03 1.24 18.55
CA LEU A 32 17.37 0.65 18.71
C LEU A 32 17.26 -0.82 19.12
N ARG A 33 16.27 -1.16 19.96
CA ARG A 33 15.96 -2.55 20.33
C ARG A 33 15.66 -3.38 19.08
N ASP A 34 14.82 -2.88 18.18
CA ASP A 34 14.46 -3.55 16.93
C ASP A 34 15.66 -3.76 16.00
N GLN A 35 16.59 -2.79 15.93
CA GLN A 35 17.82 -2.93 15.16
C GLN A 35 18.74 -4.01 15.75
N ILE A 36 18.92 -4.01 17.07
CA ILE A 36 19.72 -5.01 17.79
C ILE A 36 19.11 -6.41 17.63
N VAL A 37 17.79 -6.57 17.82
CA VAL A 37 17.10 -7.85 17.65
C VAL A 37 17.32 -8.39 16.24
N ARG A 38 17.03 -7.61 15.19
CA ARG A 38 17.29 -8.04 13.78
C ARG A 38 18.74 -8.43 13.54
N LYS A 39 19.70 -7.69 14.09
CA LYS A 39 21.13 -8.00 13.96
C LYS A 39 21.48 -9.32 14.65
N THR A 40 20.96 -9.55 15.86
CA THR A 40 21.16 -10.84 16.57
C THR A 40 20.49 -12.02 15.88
N GLU A 41 19.33 -11.84 15.23
CA GLU A 41 18.65 -12.88 14.46
C GLU A 41 19.50 -13.33 13.26
N ASP A 42 20.15 -12.40 12.56
CA ASP A 42 21.03 -12.72 11.43
C ASP A 42 22.31 -13.42 11.89
N ILE A 43 23.00 -12.88 12.90
CA ILE A 43 24.17 -13.53 13.54
C ILE A 43 23.80 -14.94 14.05
N GLN A 44 22.62 -15.11 14.65
CA GLN A 44 22.10 -16.40 15.10
C GLN A 44 21.86 -17.37 13.93
N SER A 45 21.29 -16.90 12.82
CA SER A 45 21.09 -17.67 11.59
C SER A 45 22.43 -18.17 11.02
N GLN A 46 23.43 -17.29 10.93
CA GLN A 46 24.78 -17.62 10.46
C GLN A 46 25.46 -18.64 11.38
N LEU A 47 25.48 -18.42 12.69
CA LEU A 47 26.07 -19.36 13.66
C LEU A 47 25.35 -20.72 13.71
N GLN A 48 24.03 -20.76 13.51
CA GLN A 48 23.28 -22.02 13.41
C GLN A 48 23.66 -22.82 12.16
N ARG A 49 23.85 -22.16 11.01
CA ARG A 49 24.36 -22.81 9.78
C ARG A 49 25.76 -23.40 10.03
N LEU A 50 26.67 -22.60 10.57
CA LEU A 50 28.06 -23.01 10.85
C LEU A 50 28.13 -24.18 11.86
N ARG A 51 27.36 -24.15 12.94
CA ARG A 51 27.31 -25.23 13.94
C ARG A 51 26.90 -26.58 13.34
N ASN A 52 26.01 -26.57 12.34
CA ASN A 52 25.47 -27.78 11.72
C ASN A 52 26.41 -28.37 10.64
N HIS A 53 27.56 -27.75 10.37
CA HIS A 53 28.58 -28.28 9.45
C HIS A 53 29.60 -29.16 10.17
N SER A 54 30.32 -29.97 9.40
CA SER A 54 31.31 -30.91 9.91
C SER A 54 32.62 -30.19 10.27
N ASP A 55 33.11 -30.48 11.48
CA ASP A 55 34.22 -29.76 12.12
C ASP A 55 35.57 -29.92 11.38
N ASP A 56 35.69 -30.94 10.54
CA ASP A 56 36.84 -31.23 9.66
C ASP A 56 37.03 -30.19 8.54
N LYS A 57 36.03 -29.34 8.28
CA LYS A 57 36.07 -28.28 7.26
C LYS A 57 36.54 -26.92 7.78
N PHE A 58 36.76 -26.77 9.09
CA PHE A 58 37.23 -25.52 9.68
C PHE A 58 38.76 -25.50 9.79
N THR A 59 39.38 -24.48 9.20
CA THR A 59 40.82 -24.21 9.37
C THR A 59 41.12 -23.63 10.77
N SER A 60 42.39 -23.61 11.15
CA SER A 60 42.86 -22.99 12.39
C SER A 60 42.56 -21.48 12.42
N ASP A 61 42.68 -20.78 11.28
CA ASP A 61 42.33 -19.37 11.18
C ASP A 61 40.82 -19.13 11.26
N MET A 62 39.98 -20.00 10.69
CA MET A 62 38.52 -19.93 10.85
C MET A 62 38.11 -20.16 12.32
N THR A 63 38.73 -21.15 12.98
CA THR A 63 38.48 -21.43 14.40
C THR A 63 38.89 -20.24 15.28
N ARG A 64 39.96 -19.52 14.90
CA ARG A 64 40.40 -18.28 15.56
C ARG A 64 39.41 -17.11 15.37
N VAL A 65 38.82 -16.95 14.19
CA VAL A 65 37.75 -15.96 13.95
C VAL A 65 36.49 -16.29 14.75
N LEU A 66 36.08 -17.57 14.78
CA LEU A 66 34.96 -18.02 15.61
C LEU A 66 35.21 -17.79 17.11
N GLN A 67 36.44 -17.99 17.57
CA GLN A 67 36.83 -17.67 18.95
C GLN A 67 36.74 -16.17 19.23
N GLU A 68 37.22 -15.30 18.34
CA GLU A 68 37.08 -13.84 18.50
C GLU A 68 35.59 -13.40 18.50
N VAL A 69 34.77 -13.99 17.63
CA VAL A 69 33.31 -13.77 17.61
C VAL A 69 32.68 -14.20 18.95
N PHE A 70 33.06 -15.35 19.50
CA PHE A 70 32.60 -15.80 20.82
C PHE A 70 33.07 -14.87 21.94
N ASP A 71 34.34 -14.49 21.98
CA ASP A 71 34.91 -13.62 23.02
C ASP A 71 34.22 -12.24 23.04
N ARG A 72 33.92 -11.67 21.85
CA ARG A 72 33.14 -10.43 21.71
C ARG A 72 31.68 -10.59 22.13
N LEU A 73 31.01 -11.68 21.74
CA LEU A 73 29.64 -11.97 22.18
C LEU A 73 29.56 -12.21 23.69
N HIS A 74 30.57 -12.83 24.30
CA HIS A 74 30.67 -13.01 25.74
C HIS A 74 30.92 -11.68 26.47
N ALA A 75 31.73 -10.78 25.91
CA ALA A 75 31.89 -9.42 26.44
C ALA A 75 30.60 -8.60 26.34
N CYS A 76 29.83 -8.76 25.26
CA CYS A 76 28.50 -8.18 25.12
C CYS A 76 27.50 -8.76 26.14
N GLU A 77 27.49 -10.09 26.33
CA GLU A 77 26.70 -10.75 27.37
C GLU A 77 26.98 -10.15 28.76
N GLY A 78 28.26 -10.09 29.15
CA GLY A 78 28.68 -9.55 30.46
C GLY A 78 28.20 -8.12 30.69
N ARG A 79 28.36 -7.24 29.71
CA ARG A 79 27.88 -5.85 29.79
C ARG A 79 26.37 -5.74 29.80
N CYS A 80 25.65 -6.58 29.03
CA CYS A 80 24.19 -6.66 29.08
C CYS A 80 23.68 -7.14 30.45
N GLN A 81 24.38 -8.08 31.08
CA GLN A 81 24.05 -8.58 32.41
C GLN A 81 24.34 -7.54 33.51
N GLU A 82 25.51 -6.90 33.49
CA GLU A 82 25.84 -5.79 34.40
C GLU A 82 24.82 -4.65 34.33
N LEU A 83 24.40 -4.28 33.11
CA LEU A 83 23.34 -3.29 32.93
C LEU A 83 22.02 -3.82 33.49
N ALA A 84 21.57 -5.02 33.13
CA ALA A 84 20.31 -5.60 33.62
C ALA A 84 20.24 -5.68 35.16
N ASP A 85 21.36 -5.94 35.84
CA ASP A 85 21.42 -5.94 37.30
C ASP A 85 21.48 -4.50 37.87
N GLN A 86 22.12 -3.54 37.20
CA GLN A 86 21.98 -2.11 37.54
C GLN A 86 20.53 -1.61 37.40
N TRP A 87 19.80 -2.06 36.37
CA TRP A 87 18.37 -1.77 36.17
C TRP A 87 17.51 -2.34 37.30
N ARG A 88 17.77 -3.58 37.75
CA ARG A 88 17.08 -4.21 38.89
C ARG A 88 17.26 -3.43 40.21
N VAL A 89 18.38 -2.74 40.37
CA VAL A 89 18.72 -1.99 41.60
C VAL A 89 18.28 -0.52 41.54
N LYS A 90 18.27 0.12 40.37
CA LYS A 90 17.96 1.56 40.20
C LYS A 90 16.77 1.79 39.28
N GLN A 91 15.56 1.63 39.82
CA GLN A 91 14.33 1.52 39.00
C GLN A 91 13.93 2.72 38.10
N PHE A 92 14.54 3.93 38.16
CA PHE A 92 13.85 5.10 37.58
C PHE A 92 14.61 6.26 36.88
N PHE A 93 15.94 6.24 36.59
CA PHE A 93 16.60 7.50 36.15
C PHE A 93 17.70 7.51 35.05
N MET A 94 17.89 6.46 34.22
CA MET A 94 19.07 6.37 33.32
C MET A 94 18.80 6.25 31.80
N ALA A 95 17.78 6.94 31.27
CA ALA A 95 17.45 6.91 29.83
C ALA A 95 18.62 7.25 28.88
N ALA A 96 19.54 8.14 29.29
CA ALA A 96 20.73 8.49 28.51
C ALA A 96 21.76 7.34 28.47
N SER A 97 22.06 6.74 29.62
CA SER A 97 22.99 5.59 29.73
C SER A 97 22.51 4.39 28.93
N ASN A 98 21.19 4.19 28.84
CA ASN A 98 20.58 3.12 28.05
C ASN A 98 20.83 3.33 26.55
N ASN A 99 20.76 4.57 26.08
CA ASN A 99 20.98 4.92 24.68
C ASN A 99 22.45 4.71 24.28
N GLU A 100 23.39 5.08 25.15
CA GLU A 100 24.82 4.80 24.96
C GLU A 100 25.14 3.29 25.01
N ALA A 101 24.54 2.55 25.95
CA ALA A 101 24.70 1.11 26.04
C ALA A 101 24.18 0.36 24.80
N LEU A 102 23.00 0.74 24.30
CA LEU A 102 22.42 0.13 23.09
C LEU A 102 23.21 0.52 21.83
N LYS A 103 23.72 1.75 21.73
CA LYS A 103 24.65 2.14 20.65
C LYS A 103 25.96 1.36 20.69
N PHE A 104 26.53 1.14 21.88
CA PHE A 104 27.72 0.32 22.02
C PHE A 104 27.45 -1.13 21.58
N LEU A 105 26.34 -1.71 22.05
CA LEU A 105 25.94 -3.08 21.69
C LEU A 105 25.67 -3.20 20.19
N GLN A 106 25.05 -2.21 19.56
CA GLN A 106 24.88 -2.13 18.11
C GLN A 106 26.22 -2.15 17.39
N VAL A 107 27.18 -1.31 17.79
CA VAL A 107 28.52 -1.25 17.16
C VAL A 107 29.28 -2.56 17.31
N GLU A 108 29.27 -3.23 18.46
CA GLU A 108 29.93 -4.55 18.60
C GLU A 108 29.19 -5.66 17.86
N LEU A 109 27.85 -5.63 17.78
CA LEU A 109 27.10 -6.60 16.96
C LEU A 109 27.30 -6.36 15.46
N ASP A 110 27.50 -5.11 15.03
CA ASP A 110 27.95 -4.79 13.68
C ASP A 110 29.35 -5.36 13.42
N HIS A 111 30.33 -5.20 14.34
CA HIS A 111 31.65 -5.82 14.18
C HIS A 111 31.63 -7.37 14.23
N VAL A 112 30.78 -7.98 15.06
CA VAL A 112 30.60 -9.43 15.11
C VAL A 112 30.00 -9.95 13.80
N HIS A 113 29.03 -9.22 13.25
CA HIS A 113 28.44 -9.52 11.96
C HIS A 113 29.42 -9.32 10.81
N ASP A 114 30.16 -8.21 10.76
CA ASP A 114 31.21 -7.95 9.77
C ASP A 114 32.33 -9.01 9.84
N ASN A 115 32.65 -9.53 11.03
CA ASN A 115 33.60 -10.64 11.21
C ASN A 115 33.04 -11.99 10.70
N LEU A 116 31.72 -12.19 10.71
CA LEU A 116 31.04 -13.36 10.14
C LEU A 116 30.75 -13.20 8.63
N GLU A 117 30.54 -11.97 8.14
CA GLU A 117 30.43 -11.63 6.72
C GLU A 117 31.80 -11.54 6.04
N SER A 118 32.88 -11.40 6.82
CA SER A 118 34.25 -11.50 6.34
C SER A 118 34.40 -12.70 5.41
N GLN A 119 35.00 -12.46 4.24
CA GLN A 119 34.86 -13.35 3.07
C GLN A 119 35.24 -14.82 3.35
N VAL A 120 36.03 -15.08 4.39
CA VAL A 120 36.37 -16.43 4.87
C VAL A 120 35.14 -17.25 5.29
N ILE A 121 34.11 -16.66 5.93
CA ILE A 121 32.96 -17.40 6.47
C ILE A 121 31.77 -17.41 5.50
N CYS A 122 31.52 -16.31 4.78
CA CYS A 122 30.58 -16.32 3.64
C CYS A 122 31.03 -17.32 2.56
N ALA A 123 32.32 -17.36 2.21
CA ALA A 123 32.83 -18.35 1.25
C ALA A 123 32.61 -19.79 1.74
N ILE A 124 32.69 -20.10 3.04
CA ILE A 124 32.36 -21.45 3.54
C ILE A 124 30.87 -21.73 3.37
N THR A 125 30.01 -20.77 3.68
CA THR A 125 28.55 -20.94 3.60
C THR A 125 28.09 -21.26 2.17
N GLU A 126 28.78 -20.72 1.16
CA GLU A 126 28.54 -21.03 -0.26
C GLU A 126 29.36 -22.23 -0.79
N GLN A 127 30.63 -22.37 -0.38
CA GLN A 127 31.49 -23.49 -0.81
C GLN A 127 31.06 -24.83 -0.22
N VAL A 128 30.47 -24.88 0.97
CA VAL A 128 30.03 -26.16 1.58
C VAL A 128 28.86 -26.79 0.81
N SER A 129 28.03 -25.99 0.13
CA SER A 129 27.07 -26.46 -0.89
C SER A 129 27.71 -26.89 -2.21
N ALA A 130 28.96 -26.48 -2.48
CA ALA A 130 29.62 -26.62 -3.77
C ALA A 130 30.94 -27.44 -3.72
N VAL A 131 31.17 -28.26 -2.68
CA VAL A 131 32.43 -29.01 -2.49
C VAL A 131 32.64 -30.09 -3.55
N LYS A 132 33.14 -29.68 -4.72
CA LYS A 132 33.94 -30.52 -5.60
C LYS A 132 34.99 -29.71 -6.37
N MET A 133 35.79 -28.93 -5.66
CA MET A 133 37.19 -28.67 -6.02
C MET A 133 37.96 -28.21 -4.78
N GLU A 134 39.15 -28.77 -4.58
CA GLU A 134 40.00 -28.52 -3.41
C GLU A 134 40.69 -27.16 -3.52
N LEU A 135 40.61 -26.33 -2.48
CA LEU A 135 41.49 -25.17 -2.32
C LEU A 135 42.17 -25.24 -0.96
N LYS A 136 43.49 -25.48 -0.95
CA LYS A 136 44.30 -25.41 0.26
C LYS A 136 44.67 -23.97 0.58
N ASP A 137 44.49 -23.63 1.86
CA ASP A 137 45.15 -22.62 2.69
C ASP A 137 45.41 -21.20 2.14
N GLY A 138 44.68 -20.22 2.70
CA GLY A 138 45.31 -19.04 3.34
C GLY A 138 45.33 -17.71 2.58
N ILE A 139 44.43 -16.78 2.94
CA ILE A 139 44.66 -15.32 2.84
C ILE A 139 44.18 -14.67 4.14
N LYS A 140 44.91 -13.66 4.65
CA LYS A 140 44.45 -12.76 5.70
C LYS A 140 44.33 -11.36 5.13
N GLU A 141 43.15 -10.74 5.26
CA GLU A 141 42.96 -9.33 4.95
C GLU A 141 43.42 -8.52 6.18
N VAL A 142 44.31 -7.53 5.99
CA VAL A 142 44.80 -6.65 7.07
C VAL A 142 44.37 -5.23 6.77
N SER A 143 43.47 -4.70 7.60
CA SER A 143 43.05 -3.30 7.55
C SER A 143 44.05 -2.40 8.28
N ARG A 144 44.62 -1.45 7.54
CA ARG A 144 45.18 -0.15 7.99
C ARG A 144 45.81 -0.11 9.39
N ASP A 145 46.99 -0.70 9.51
CA ASP A 145 48.16 -0.05 10.13
C ASP A 145 49.42 -0.86 9.79
N ILE A 146 50.13 -0.48 8.72
CA ILE A 146 51.41 -1.14 8.36
C ILE A 146 52.53 -0.51 9.20
N ALA A 147 52.58 -0.89 10.47
CA ALA A 147 53.86 -0.93 11.17
C ALA A 147 54.68 -2.08 10.55
N TYR A 148 55.76 -1.76 9.84
CA TYR A 148 56.67 -2.78 9.31
C TYR A 148 57.17 -3.67 10.48
N PRO A 149 56.91 -4.98 10.49
CA PRO A 149 57.51 -5.85 11.50
C PRO A 149 59.03 -5.80 11.34
N GLN A 150 59.74 -5.52 12.42
CA GLN A 150 61.21 -5.44 12.36
C GLN A 150 61.80 -6.76 11.85
N ALA A 151 62.88 -6.63 11.07
CA ALA A 151 63.55 -7.75 10.44
C ALA A 151 64.00 -8.80 11.47
N GLY A 152 63.29 -9.92 11.51
CA GLY A 152 63.50 -11.01 12.47
C GLY A 152 63.42 -12.38 11.79
N LEU A 153 64.59 -12.99 11.57
CA LEU A 153 64.80 -14.43 11.38
C LEU A 153 64.22 -15.09 10.11
N TYR A 154 64.88 -14.85 8.98
CA TYR A 154 65.02 -15.87 7.92
C TYR A 154 66.50 -16.07 7.56
N PRO A 155 66.97 -17.28 7.21
CA PRO A 155 68.36 -17.50 6.82
C PRO A 155 68.64 -16.82 5.49
N ILE A 156 69.45 -15.76 5.51
CA ILE A 156 69.86 -15.03 4.30
C ILE A 156 70.87 -15.89 3.55
N SER A 157 70.44 -16.55 2.46
CA SER A 157 71.40 -16.95 1.42
C SER A 157 71.90 -15.68 0.74
N SER A 158 73.23 -15.57 0.61
CA SER A 158 73.96 -14.36 0.20
C SER A 158 73.44 -13.76 -1.12
N GLY A 159 72.59 -12.73 -1.02
CA GLY A 159 72.12 -11.94 -2.16
C GLY A 159 71.37 -10.70 -1.70
N VAL A 160 71.63 -9.56 -2.36
CA VAL A 160 70.86 -8.33 -2.11
C VAL A 160 69.43 -8.55 -2.63
N LEU A 161 68.50 -8.80 -1.70
CA LEU A 161 67.07 -8.95 -2.00
C LEU A 161 66.61 -7.78 -2.87
N LYS A 162 66.09 -8.01 -4.07
CA LYS A 162 65.57 -6.95 -4.96
C LYS A 162 64.07 -6.73 -4.69
N PRO A 163 63.50 -5.56 -5.05
CA PRO A 163 62.05 -5.41 -5.12
C PRO A 163 61.45 -6.47 -6.07
N PRO A 164 60.18 -6.88 -5.86
CA PRO A 164 59.48 -7.83 -6.73
C PRO A 164 59.47 -7.41 -8.21
N ALA A 165 59.58 -8.40 -9.09
CA ALA A 165 59.41 -8.23 -10.53
C ALA A 165 57.94 -8.00 -10.89
N VAL A 166 57.70 -7.34 -12.03
CA VAL A 166 56.37 -6.98 -12.53
C VAL A 166 55.59 -8.25 -12.94
N VAL A 167 54.40 -8.41 -12.39
CA VAL A 167 53.48 -9.50 -12.76
C VAL A 167 52.82 -9.23 -14.12
N SER A 168 52.23 -10.26 -14.73
CA SER A 168 51.51 -10.08 -15.99
C SER A 168 50.39 -9.05 -15.89
N LYS A 169 49.99 -8.53 -17.05
CA LYS A 169 48.71 -7.82 -17.19
C LYS A 169 47.57 -8.65 -16.56
N PRO A 170 46.64 -8.05 -15.79
CA PRO A 170 45.49 -8.76 -15.25
C PRO A 170 44.55 -9.23 -16.38
N VAL A 171 44.11 -10.48 -16.32
CA VAL A 171 42.96 -10.99 -17.07
C VAL A 171 41.73 -10.84 -16.18
N VAL A 172 40.58 -10.49 -16.77
CA VAL A 172 39.34 -10.23 -16.03
C VAL A 172 38.19 -10.97 -16.69
N ASP A 173 37.63 -11.94 -15.97
CA ASP A 173 36.48 -12.74 -16.37
C ASP A 173 35.25 -12.33 -15.53
N ILE A 174 34.04 -12.35 -16.10
CA ILE A 174 32.81 -11.88 -15.45
C ILE A 174 31.73 -12.96 -15.49
N GLU A 175 31.47 -13.57 -14.34
CA GLU A 175 30.52 -14.65 -14.13
C GLU A 175 29.38 -14.18 -13.22
N GLY A 176 28.18 -14.02 -13.79
CA GLY A 176 27.01 -13.49 -13.07
C GLY A 176 27.30 -12.09 -12.48
N GLU A 177 27.15 -11.97 -11.16
CA GLU A 177 27.46 -10.77 -10.37
C GLU A 177 28.90 -10.71 -9.85
N THR A 178 29.78 -11.63 -10.28
CA THR A 178 31.18 -11.70 -9.84
C THR A 178 32.19 -11.33 -10.93
N MET A 179 33.28 -10.68 -10.51
CA MET A 179 34.45 -10.40 -11.31
C MET A 179 35.63 -11.22 -10.79
N ILE A 180 36.24 -12.02 -11.68
CA ILE A 180 37.39 -12.85 -11.39
C ILE A 180 38.60 -12.18 -12.05
N VAL A 181 39.52 -11.66 -11.24
CA VAL A 181 40.79 -11.09 -11.70
C VAL A 181 41.87 -12.15 -11.59
N SER A 182 42.63 -12.44 -12.65
CA SER A 182 43.73 -13.41 -12.62
C SER A 182 45.03 -12.86 -13.24
N TRP A 183 46.18 -13.37 -12.81
CA TRP A 183 47.50 -12.93 -13.26
C TRP A 183 48.51 -14.08 -13.30
N LYS A 184 49.70 -13.80 -13.85
CA LYS A 184 50.85 -14.71 -13.83
C LYS A 184 52.03 -14.02 -13.15
N ASP A 185 52.72 -14.79 -12.32
CA ASP A 185 54.04 -14.42 -11.81
C ASP A 185 55.07 -14.78 -12.88
N ASN A 186 55.83 -13.79 -13.34
CA ASN A 186 56.73 -13.96 -14.49
C ASN A 186 58.17 -14.29 -14.07
N ASP A 187 58.65 -13.70 -12.97
CA ASP A 187 60.09 -13.68 -12.63
C ASP A 187 60.40 -13.73 -11.11
N ASN A 188 59.40 -13.77 -10.21
CA ASN A 188 59.68 -13.84 -8.77
C ASN A 188 60.03 -15.27 -8.34
N SER A 189 61.04 -15.42 -7.48
CA SER A 189 61.45 -16.74 -7.00
C SER A 189 60.42 -17.32 -6.00
N PRO A 190 60.17 -18.65 -6.00
CA PRO A 190 59.27 -19.27 -5.04
C PRO A 190 59.65 -18.92 -3.59
N GLY A 191 58.66 -18.48 -2.79
CA GLY A 191 58.87 -18.05 -1.41
C GLY A 191 59.53 -16.68 -1.22
N SER A 192 59.85 -15.95 -2.30
CA SER A 192 60.39 -14.58 -2.19
C SER A 192 59.31 -13.52 -1.93
N LEU A 193 58.04 -13.79 -2.28
CA LEU A 193 56.92 -12.89 -2.09
C LEU A 193 56.23 -13.11 -0.74
N VAL A 194 55.77 -12.02 -0.13
CA VAL A 194 54.95 -11.98 1.10
C VAL A 194 53.47 -11.89 0.75
N MET A 195 53.10 -11.06 -0.24
CA MET A 195 51.74 -10.95 -0.78
C MET A 195 51.75 -10.34 -2.19
N TYR A 196 50.62 -10.44 -2.88
CA TYR A 196 50.22 -9.56 -3.96
C TYR A 196 49.32 -8.44 -3.42
N GLU A 197 49.40 -7.27 -4.04
CA GLU A 197 48.41 -6.20 -3.86
C GLU A 197 47.67 -6.00 -5.18
N VAL A 198 46.35 -6.15 -5.16
CA VAL A 198 45.45 -5.86 -6.29
C VAL A 198 44.81 -4.50 -6.05
N ARG A 199 45.09 -3.53 -6.91
CA ARG A 199 44.42 -2.23 -6.95
C ARG A 199 43.23 -2.32 -7.89
N ILE A 200 42.08 -1.88 -7.41
CA ILE A 200 40.86 -1.70 -8.21
C ILE A 200 40.37 -0.28 -7.98
N ASP A 201 40.48 0.54 -9.02
CA ASP A 201 40.07 1.93 -8.99
C ASP A 201 38.73 2.11 -9.71
N ASP A 202 37.76 2.62 -8.94
CA ASP A 202 36.41 3.01 -9.31
C ASP A 202 36.12 4.48 -8.95
N SER A 203 37.18 5.25 -8.63
CA SER A 203 37.26 6.54 -7.90
C SER A 203 37.56 6.45 -6.38
N ARG A 204 37.44 5.29 -5.74
CA ARG A 204 37.78 5.07 -4.32
C ARG A 204 39.15 4.42 -4.09
N ASN A 205 39.83 3.99 -5.15
CA ASN A 205 41.18 3.39 -5.14
C ASN A 205 41.34 2.28 -4.07
N VAL A 206 40.51 1.23 -4.18
CA VAL A 206 40.47 0.12 -3.22
C VAL A 206 41.63 -0.84 -3.48
N MET A 207 42.24 -1.34 -2.41
CA MET A 207 43.42 -2.18 -2.42
C MET A 207 43.11 -3.50 -1.70
N PHE A 208 43.34 -4.62 -2.37
CA PHE A 208 43.09 -5.97 -1.85
C PHE A 208 44.42 -6.73 -1.68
N PRO A 209 44.79 -7.15 -0.47
CA PRO A 209 45.91 -8.08 -0.28
C PRO A 209 45.51 -9.49 -0.72
N CYS A 210 46.37 -10.17 -1.47
CA CYS A 210 46.18 -11.56 -1.88
C CYS A 210 47.43 -12.38 -1.56
N SER A 211 47.28 -13.62 -1.07
CA SER A 211 48.44 -14.46 -0.72
C SER A 211 49.22 -14.89 -1.97
N PRO A 212 50.57 -15.01 -1.93
CA PRO A 212 51.38 -15.38 -3.10
C PRO A 212 51.05 -16.73 -3.73
N GLN A 213 50.40 -17.63 -2.97
CA GLN A 213 49.96 -18.94 -3.47
C GLN A 213 48.77 -18.84 -4.45
N TYR A 214 47.97 -17.79 -4.34
CA TYR A 214 46.86 -17.52 -5.24
C TYR A 214 47.26 -16.51 -6.32
N LYS A 215 46.83 -16.79 -7.55
CA LYS A 215 47.08 -15.96 -8.74
C LYS A 215 45.76 -15.44 -9.34
N SER A 216 44.73 -15.42 -8.50
CA SER A 216 43.41 -14.92 -8.80
C SER A 216 42.77 -14.28 -7.56
N LEU A 217 41.82 -13.39 -7.80
CA LEU A 217 41.00 -12.71 -6.81
C LEU A 217 39.56 -12.67 -7.35
N CYS A 218 38.64 -13.31 -6.64
CA CYS A 218 37.21 -13.28 -6.96
C CYS A 218 36.53 -12.18 -6.14
N ILE A 219 35.66 -11.40 -6.77
CA ILE A 219 35.03 -10.22 -6.17
C ILE A 219 33.56 -10.20 -6.56
N GLY A 220 32.68 -10.21 -5.57
CA GLY A 220 31.23 -10.10 -5.76
C GLY A 220 30.64 -8.82 -5.14
N PRO A 221 29.30 -8.73 -5.09
CA PRO A 221 28.61 -7.70 -4.33
C PRO A 221 29.04 -7.71 -2.85
N PRO A 222 29.05 -6.57 -2.13
CA PRO A 222 28.64 -5.24 -2.57
C PRO A 222 29.77 -4.39 -3.18
N LYS A 223 30.97 -4.95 -3.41
CA LYS A 223 32.17 -4.18 -3.79
C LYS A 223 32.22 -3.74 -5.28
N ILE A 224 31.27 -4.19 -6.11
CA ILE A 224 31.19 -3.89 -7.55
C ILE A 224 29.78 -3.39 -7.91
N GLU A 225 29.71 -2.34 -8.73
CA GLU A 225 28.50 -1.68 -9.21
C GLU A 225 28.36 -1.90 -10.74
N PRO A 226 27.20 -2.39 -11.24
CA PRO A 226 26.95 -2.57 -12.67
C PRO A 226 27.18 -1.31 -13.52
N GLY A 227 27.77 -1.50 -14.71
CA GLY A 227 28.04 -0.42 -15.67
C GLY A 227 29.20 0.52 -15.33
N ILE A 228 29.79 0.44 -14.12
CA ILE A 228 31.01 1.20 -13.80
C ILE A 228 32.23 0.62 -14.55
N LEU A 229 33.13 1.52 -14.96
CA LEU A 229 34.45 1.17 -15.50
C LEU A 229 35.45 1.04 -14.36
N TYR A 230 36.01 -0.15 -14.20
CA TYR A 230 37.03 -0.46 -13.21
C TYR A 230 38.41 -0.48 -13.87
N THR A 231 39.40 0.14 -13.23
CA THR A 231 40.81 0.01 -13.60
C THR A 231 41.52 -0.90 -12.61
N ILE A 232 42.05 -2.02 -13.10
CA ILE A 232 42.71 -3.06 -12.30
C ILE A 232 44.23 -3.04 -12.57
N GLN A 233 45.03 -3.07 -11.51
CA GLN A 233 46.48 -3.28 -11.54
C GLN A 233 46.92 -4.18 -10.39
N ILE A 234 48.03 -4.88 -10.54
CA ILE A 234 48.55 -5.82 -9.53
C ILE A 234 50.05 -5.60 -9.35
N ARG A 235 50.57 -5.78 -8.13
CA ARG A 235 52.01 -5.84 -7.86
C ARG A 235 52.35 -6.90 -6.81
N GLY A 236 53.56 -7.45 -6.86
CA GLY A 236 54.10 -8.26 -5.78
C GLY A 236 54.65 -7.39 -4.64
N VAL A 237 54.71 -7.95 -3.43
CA VAL A 237 55.33 -7.34 -2.24
C VAL A 237 56.22 -8.39 -1.57
N ASN A 238 57.44 -8.02 -1.21
CA ASN A 238 58.36 -8.88 -0.45
C ASN A 238 58.94 -8.17 0.79
N GLY A 239 59.86 -8.83 1.51
CA GLY A 239 60.51 -8.28 2.70
C GLY A 239 61.37 -7.02 2.47
N ARG A 240 61.61 -6.60 1.22
CA ARG A 240 62.20 -5.30 0.87
C ARG A 240 61.15 -4.22 0.56
N GLY A 241 59.92 -4.61 0.23
CA GLY A 241 58.81 -3.70 -0.07
C GLY A 241 58.01 -4.12 -1.32
N PRO A 242 57.10 -3.23 -1.78
CA PRO A 242 56.33 -3.45 -2.99
C PRO A 242 57.18 -3.32 -4.25
N GLY A 243 56.83 -4.10 -5.27
CA GLY A 243 57.36 -3.97 -6.63
C GLY A 243 56.62 -2.94 -7.46
N GLU A 244 56.98 -2.86 -8.74
CA GLU A 244 56.30 -2.02 -9.73
C GLU A 244 54.92 -2.60 -10.10
N TRP A 245 54.01 -1.72 -10.52
CA TRP A 245 52.66 -2.09 -10.91
C TRP A 245 52.61 -2.73 -12.31
N SER A 246 51.75 -3.74 -12.48
CA SER A 246 51.41 -4.31 -13.79
C SER A 246 50.78 -3.28 -14.72
N GLU A 247 50.73 -3.61 -16.01
CA GLU A 247 49.85 -2.92 -16.96
C GLU A 247 48.41 -2.85 -16.44
N LYS A 248 47.73 -1.75 -16.79
CA LYS A 248 46.31 -1.54 -16.49
C LYS A 248 45.43 -2.44 -17.36
N THR A 249 44.49 -3.11 -16.73
CA THR A 249 43.32 -3.69 -17.40
C THR A 249 42.10 -2.86 -17.04
N ILE A 250 41.36 -2.41 -18.04
CA ILE A 250 40.10 -1.69 -17.87
C ILE A 250 38.98 -2.67 -18.19
N SER A 251 38.05 -2.86 -17.26
CA SER A 251 36.89 -3.73 -17.43
C SER A 251 35.60 -3.01 -17.06
N ARG A 252 34.49 -3.36 -17.73
CA ARG A 252 33.15 -2.85 -17.39
C ARG A 252 32.35 -3.99 -16.80
N PHE A 253 31.74 -3.78 -15.64
CA PHE A 253 30.83 -4.78 -15.10
C PHE A 253 29.54 -4.87 -15.93
N LYS A 254 29.00 -6.08 -16.12
CA LYS A 254 27.80 -6.31 -16.95
C LYS A 254 26.65 -5.41 -16.48
N MET A 255 25.96 -4.77 -17.43
CA MET A 255 24.76 -3.99 -17.15
C MET A 255 23.62 -4.93 -16.72
N ALA A 256 22.75 -4.46 -15.84
CA ALA A 256 21.65 -5.26 -15.26
C ALA A 256 20.33 -4.48 -15.30
N PRO A 257 19.16 -5.14 -15.19
CA PRO A 257 17.88 -4.46 -15.05
C PRO A 257 17.86 -3.47 -13.88
N PRO A 258 16.93 -2.49 -13.85
CA PRO A 258 16.88 -1.53 -12.75
C PRO A 258 16.58 -2.23 -11.42
N LYS A 259 17.04 -1.64 -10.32
CA LYS A 259 16.66 -2.08 -8.96
C LYS A 259 15.14 -1.95 -8.77
N ARG A 260 14.60 -2.63 -7.75
CA ARG A 260 13.17 -2.52 -7.38
C ARG A 260 12.77 -1.04 -7.29
N PRO A 261 11.72 -0.59 -7.98
CA PRO A 261 11.27 0.79 -7.92
C PRO A 261 10.68 1.12 -6.55
N ASP A 262 10.76 2.39 -6.16
CA ASP A 262 10.00 2.91 -5.02
C ASP A 262 8.49 2.71 -5.23
N LYS A 263 7.75 2.67 -4.13
CA LYS A 263 6.29 2.65 -4.15
C LYS A 263 5.75 3.91 -4.85
N PRO A 264 4.90 3.81 -5.88
CA PRO A 264 4.42 4.96 -6.62
C PRO A 264 3.45 5.81 -5.79
N GLU A 265 3.40 7.11 -6.05
CA GLU A 265 2.36 7.99 -5.48
C GLU A 265 1.15 7.98 -6.41
N ILE A 266 -0.06 7.77 -5.85
CA ILE A 266 -1.28 7.62 -6.63
C ILE A 266 -2.36 8.54 -6.06
N ASN A 267 -2.85 9.42 -6.93
CA ASN A 267 -3.89 10.40 -6.64
C ASN A 267 -5.13 10.05 -7.50
N PRO A 268 -6.09 9.27 -6.95
CA PRO A 268 -7.29 8.88 -7.68
C PRO A 268 -8.31 10.02 -7.81
N THR A 269 -9.10 9.92 -8.86
CA THR A 269 -10.39 10.60 -9.06
C THR A 269 -11.48 9.54 -9.10
N TYR A 270 -12.64 9.81 -9.72
CA TYR A 270 -13.73 8.84 -9.81
C TYR A 270 -13.58 7.85 -10.99
N THR A 271 -12.96 8.24 -12.11
CA THR A 271 -12.63 7.34 -13.25
C THR A 271 -11.13 7.23 -13.53
N ASP A 272 -10.33 8.19 -13.09
CA ASP A 272 -8.93 8.30 -13.50
C ASP A 272 -8.01 8.22 -12.28
N ALA A 273 -6.77 7.74 -12.43
CA ALA A 273 -5.75 7.81 -11.39
C ALA A 273 -4.47 8.45 -11.92
N LYS A 274 -4.08 9.59 -11.33
CA LYS A 274 -2.78 10.21 -11.60
C LYS A 274 -1.72 9.48 -10.78
N ILE A 275 -0.73 8.91 -11.46
CA ILE A 275 0.34 8.12 -10.85
C ILE A 275 1.67 8.83 -11.10
N SER A 276 2.47 8.97 -10.04
CA SER A 276 3.77 9.63 -10.06
C SER A 276 4.86 8.64 -9.65
N VAL A 277 5.87 8.49 -10.50
CA VAL A 277 6.93 7.49 -10.35
C VAL A 277 8.30 8.16 -10.35
N ARG A 278 9.11 7.86 -9.34
CA ARG A 278 10.51 8.26 -9.31
C ARG A 278 11.32 7.44 -10.31
N ILE A 279 12.08 8.12 -11.16
CA ILE A 279 13.03 7.47 -12.08
C ILE A 279 14.44 7.52 -11.48
N PRO A 280 15.06 6.35 -11.22
CA PRO A 280 16.39 6.25 -10.63
C PRO A 280 17.47 6.85 -11.53
N GLY A 281 18.52 7.39 -10.92
CA GLY A 281 19.70 7.86 -11.65
C GLY A 281 20.50 6.70 -12.25
N LEU A 282 21.42 6.99 -13.17
CA LEU A 282 22.19 5.98 -13.92
C LEU A 282 22.88 4.92 -13.03
N LYS A 283 23.35 5.31 -11.83
CA LYS A 283 23.95 4.38 -10.84
C LYS A 283 22.93 3.45 -10.17
N GLU A 284 21.74 3.96 -9.89
CA GLU A 284 20.65 3.20 -9.27
C GLU A 284 19.95 2.27 -10.28
N ALA A 285 19.92 2.68 -11.55
CA ALA A 285 19.45 1.91 -12.70
C ALA A 285 20.51 0.95 -13.29
N ASN A 286 21.56 0.61 -12.52
CA ASN A 286 22.56 -0.41 -12.87
C ASN A 286 23.32 -0.14 -14.20
N GLY A 287 23.60 1.14 -14.49
CA GLY A 287 24.49 1.56 -15.57
C GLY A 287 23.81 1.93 -16.88
N THR A 288 22.50 1.74 -17.01
CA THR A 288 21.69 2.18 -18.17
C THR A 288 20.53 3.05 -17.71
N PRO A 289 20.13 4.07 -18.49
CA PRO A 289 18.94 4.85 -18.17
C PRO A 289 17.69 3.97 -18.30
N VAL A 290 16.70 4.23 -17.46
CA VAL A 290 15.36 3.65 -17.65
C VAL A 290 14.74 4.27 -18.91
N GLU A 291 14.22 3.43 -19.81
CA GLU A 291 13.57 3.87 -21.05
C GLU A 291 12.05 3.75 -21.00
N LYS A 292 11.49 2.85 -20.18
CA LYS A 292 10.05 2.62 -20.06
C LYS A 292 9.62 2.33 -18.62
N ILE A 293 8.34 2.60 -18.35
CA ILE A 293 7.65 2.27 -17.11
C ILE A 293 6.47 1.37 -17.48
N THR A 294 6.34 0.22 -16.85
CA THR A 294 5.13 -0.60 -16.94
C THR A 294 4.34 -0.46 -15.65
N VAL A 295 3.14 0.09 -15.78
CA VAL A 295 2.15 0.22 -14.72
C VAL A 295 1.36 -1.07 -14.70
N GLN A 296 1.18 -1.67 -13.54
CA GLN A 296 0.31 -2.83 -13.37
C GLN A 296 -0.76 -2.53 -12.34
N TYR A 297 -2.02 -2.84 -12.66
CA TYR A 297 -3.15 -2.63 -11.79
C TYR A 297 -4.11 -3.82 -11.80
N CYS A 298 -4.85 -4.01 -10.71
CA CYS A 298 -5.93 -4.98 -10.63
C CYS A 298 -7.00 -4.54 -9.63
N GLU A 299 -8.27 -4.86 -9.91
CA GLU A 299 -9.34 -4.73 -8.93
C GLU A 299 -9.12 -5.72 -7.78
N TYR A 300 -9.44 -5.31 -6.55
CA TYR A 300 -9.20 -6.08 -5.33
C TYR A 300 -9.81 -7.49 -5.39
N ASP A 301 -11.01 -7.63 -5.99
CA ASP A 301 -11.73 -8.90 -6.11
C ASP A 301 -11.27 -9.77 -7.29
N ASN A 302 -10.46 -9.25 -8.21
CA ASN A 302 -10.05 -9.94 -9.45
C ASN A 302 -8.93 -10.98 -9.24
N SER A 303 -8.82 -11.54 -8.04
CA SER A 303 -7.92 -12.67 -7.68
C SER A 303 -6.45 -12.51 -8.08
N GLY A 304 -5.97 -11.26 -8.21
CA GLY A 304 -4.59 -10.96 -8.64
C GLY A 304 -4.33 -11.07 -10.14
N ASN A 305 -5.36 -11.01 -10.99
CA ASN A 305 -5.20 -10.81 -12.43
C ASN A 305 -4.76 -9.36 -12.72
N TRP A 306 -3.50 -9.15 -13.07
CA TRP A 306 -2.92 -7.82 -13.30
C TRP A 306 -3.04 -7.41 -14.77
N GLU A 307 -3.73 -6.30 -15.01
CA GLU A 307 -3.67 -5.56 -16.27
C GLU A 307 -2.39 -4.70 -16.29
N SER A 308 -1.93 -4.32 -17.48
CA SER A 308 -0.69 -3.56 -17.62
C SER A 308 -0.71 -2.54 -18.75
N GLU A 309 -0.18 -1.35 -18.45
CA GLU A 309 0.04 -0.28 -19.43
C GLU A 309 1.53 0.07 -19.46
N THR A 310 2.13 0.17 -20.65
CA THR A 310 3.57 0.45 -20.81
C THR A 310 3.78 1.83 -21.42
N LEU A 311 4.45 2.69 -20.69
CA LEU A 311 4.72 4.09 -21.04
C LEU A 311 6.21 4.27 -21.35
N THR A 312 6.52 5.00 -22.42
CA THR A 312 7.91 5.28 -22.81
C THR A 312 8.36 6.63 -22.26
N ILE A 313 9.51 6.65 -21.57
CA ILE A 313 10.06 7.85 -20.96
C ILE A 313 10.67 8.76 -22.06
N PRO A 314 10.30 10.06 -22.13
CA PRO A 314 10.87 10.97 -23.11
C PRO A 314 12.39 11.17 -22.91
N LYS A 315 13.19 10.87 -23.93
CA LYS A 315 14.68 10.92 -23.92
C LYS A 315 15.31 12.31 -23.63
N LYS A 316 14.52 13.34 -23.31
CA LYS A 316 14.96 14.72 -23.03
C LYS A 316 14.55 15.24 -21.67
N GLU A 317 13.72 14.52 -20.91
CA GLU A 317 13.25 14.99 -19.61
C GLU A 317 14.34 14.76 -18.55
N SER A 318 14.79 15.85 -17.94
CA SER A 318 15.77 15.83 -16.84
C SER A 318 15.09 15.60 -15.48
N GLN A 319 13.92 14.97 -15.49
CA GLN A 319 13.00 14.96 -14.36
C GLN A 319 13.10 13.62 -13.64
N HIS A 320 13.42 13.66 -12.34
CA HIS A 320 13.49 12.45 -11.51
C HIS A 320 12.12 11.88 -11.12
N ILE A 321 11.03 12.53 -11.54
CA ILE A 321 9.65 12.11 -11.28
C ILE A 321 8.88 12.28 -12.59
N HIS A 322 8.26 11.21 -13.07
CA HIS A 322 7.36 11.26 -14.21
C HIS A 322 5.93 10.97 -13.74
N GLU A 323 4.98 11.68 -14.34
CA GLU A 323 3.56 11.60 -14.02
C GLU A 323 2.80 11.08 -15.24
N PHE A 324 1.81 10.22 -15.01
CA PHE A 324 0.90 9.72 -16.03
C PHE A 324 -0.49 9.53 -15.43
N VAL A 325 -1.50 9.37 -16.29
CA VAL A 325 -2.89 9.21 -15.88
C VAL A 325 -3.40 7.90 -16.46
N MET A 326 -3.84 7.01 -15.58
CA MET A 326 -4.67 5.87 -15.95
C MET A 326 -6.11 6.35 -16.09
N HIS A 327 -6.80 5.92 -17.13
CA HIS A 327 -8.20 6.30 -17.41
C HIS A 327 -9.13 5.09 -17.26
N ASP A 328 -10.44 5.34 -17.36
CA ASP A 328 -11.50 4.33 -17.47
C ASP A 328 -11.57 3.29 -16.33
N LEU A 329 -11.14 3.67 -15.12
CA LEU A 329 -11.31 2.88 -13.89
C LEU A 329 -12.77 2.89 -13.43
N SER A 330 -13.19 1.77 -12.82
CA SER A 330 -14.51 1.60 -12.22
C SER A 330 -14.75 2.58 -11.06
N LEU A 331 -15.97 3.11 -10.96
CA LEU A 331 -16.38 4.09 -9.93
C LEU A 331 -16.45 3.45 -8.54
N ASN A 332 -15.89 4.12 -7.52
CA ASN A 332 -15.93 3.66 -6.13
C ASN A 332 -15.38 2.22 -5.92
N THR A 333 -14.39 1.83 -6.74
CA THR A 333 -13.79 0.50 -6.78
C THR A 333 -12.40 0.52 -6.18
N ARG A 334 -12.05 -0.54 -5.45
CA ARG A 334 -10.75 -0.72 -4.81
C ARG A 334 -9.78 -1.42 -5.75
N TYR A 335 -8.61 -0.83 -5.93
CA TYR A 335 -7.55 -1.28 -6.83
C TYR A 335 -6.22 -1.45 -6.10
N PHE A 336 -5.44 -2.43 -6.53
CA PHE A 336 -4.01 -2.46 -6.30
C PHE A 336 -3.26 -1.94 -7.52
N PHE A 337 -2.20 -1.18 -7.30
CA PHE A 337 -1.29 -0.67 -8.33
C PHE A 337 0.16 -0.95 -7.96
N ARG A 338 1.01 -1.26 -8.94
CA ARG A 338 2.47 -1.38 -8.80
C ARG A 338 3.16 -0.96 -10.10
N VAL A 339 4.44 -0.65 -10.04
CA VAL A 339 5.22 -0.22 -11.22
C VAL A 339 6.48 -1.07 -11.42
N ILE A 340 6.87 -1.22 -12.68
CA ILE A 340 8.08 -1.90 -13.14
C ILE A 340 8.85 -0.90 -13.98
N LEU A 341 10.17 -0.83 -13.82
CA LEU A 341 11.06 0.01 -14.62
C LEU A 341 11.84 -0.86 -15.60
N ILE A 342 11.99 -0.39 -16.84
CA ILE A 342 12.64 -1.14 -17.92
C ILE A 342 13.80 -0.33 -18.48
N ASN A 343 14.99 -0.93 -18.51
CA ASN A 343 16.17 -0.41 -19.20
C ASN A 343 16.59 -1.40 -20.33
N GLU A 344 17.66 -1.08 -21.07
CA GLU A 344 18.20 -1.94 -22.14
C GLU A 344 18.54 -3.38 -21.67
N SER A 345 18.83 -3.55 -20.38
CA SER A 345 19.20 -4.84 -19.78
C SER A 345 18.01 -5.66 -19.26
N GLY A 346 16.81 -5.09 -19.22
CA GLY A 346 15.57 -5.79 -18.88
C GLY A 346 14.65 -5.06 -17.90
N GLU A 347 13.72 -5.81 -17.33
CA GLU A 347 12.71 -5.33 -16.38
C GLU A 347 13.16 -5.47 -14.92
N SER A 348 12.84 -4.47 -14.09
CA SER A 348 12.99 -4.57 -12.64
C SER A 348 11.98 -5.57 -12.07
N VAL A 349 12.22 -6.06 -10.85
CA VAL A 349 11.11 -6.62 -10.05
C VAL A 349 10.07 -5.51 -9.78
N PRO A 350 8.77 -5.83 -9.67
CA PRO A 350 7.74 -4.81 -9.41
C PRO A 350 7.95 -4.08 -8.09
N SER A 351 7.49 -2.83 -7.98
CA SER A 351 7.38 -2.10 -6.71
C SER A 351 6.51 -2.85 -5.70
N GLU A 352 6.51 -2.40 -4.45
CA GLU A 352 5.40 -2.70 -3.54
C GLU A 352 4.08 -2.19 -4.14
N SER A 353 2.97 -2.87 -3.82
CA SER A 353 1.65 -2.42 -4.25
C SER A 353 1.14 -1.26 -3.39
N VAL A 354 0.48 -0.31 -4.04
CA VAL A 354 -0.38 0.69 -3.44
C VAL A 354 -1.81 0.15 -3.49
N ASP A 355 -2.56 0.33 -2.41
CA ASP A 355 -3.98 0.04 -2.31
C ASP A 355 -4.71 1.39 -2.32
N ILE A 356 -5.59 1.60 -3.29
CA ILE A 356 -6.42 2.82 -3.39
C ILE A 356 -7.87 2.45 -3.72
N THR A 357 -8.78 3.36 -3.46
CA THR A 357 -10.16 3.29 -3.95
C THR A 357 -10.41 4.51 -4.82
N THR A 358 -10.99 4.32 -6.01
CA THR A 358 -11.48 5.44 -6.83
C THR A 358 -12.61 6.15 -6.08
N ASP A 359 -12.78 7.44 -6.34
CA ASP A 359 -13.78 8.23 -5.65
C ASP A 359 -15.18 8.10 -6.29
N VAL A 360 -16.19 8.70 -5.68
CA VAL A 360 -17.54 8.79 -6.28
C VAL A 360 -17.64 10.04 -7.17
N PRO A 361 -18.37 9.99 -8.29
CA PRO A 361 -18.67 11.18 -9.08
C PRO A 361 -19.61 12.13 -8.32
N ILE A 362 -19.64 13.41 -8.72
CA ILE A 362 -20.69 14.34 -8.28
C ILE A 362 -21.99 13.98 -9.03
N PRO A 363 -23.16 13.90 -8.38
CA PRO A 363 -24.36 13.40 -9.05
C PRO A 363 -24.92 14.39 -10.08
N GLY A 364 -25.63 13.86 -11.07
CA GLY A 364 -26.27 14.65 -12.12
C GLY A 364 -27.39 15.59 -11.64
N GLU A 365 -27.96 16.35 -12.58
CA GLU A 365 -29.11 17.21 -12.30
C GLU A 365 -30.39 16.39 -12.06
N PRO A 366 -31.18 16.66 -10.99
CA PRO A 366 -32.47 16.03 -10.78
C PRO A 366 -33.43 16.26 -11.96
N THR A 367 -34.24 15.29 -12.33
CA THR A 367 -35.08 15.37 -13.54
C THR A 367 -36.56 15.59 -13.23
N ASN A 368 -37.37 15.97 -14.21
CA ASN A 368 -38.85 16.05 -14.11
C ASN A 368 -39.37 16.84 -12.88
N ILE A 369 -38.73 17.98 -12.56
CA ILE A 369 -39.13 18.84 -11.45
C ILE A 369 -40.48 19.51 -11.75
N ARG A 370 -41.44 19.35 -10.83
CA ARG A 370 -42.83 19.84 -11.00
C ARG A 370 -43.50 20.15 -9.66
N PRO A 371 -44.40 21.16 -9.61
CA PRO A 371 -45.28 21.33 -8.46
C PRO A 371 -46.20 20.12 -8.29
N SER A 372 -46.50 19.79 -7.04
CA SER A 372 -47.47 18.78 -6.66
C SER A 372 -48.89 19.34 -6.76
N SER A 373 -49.87 18.48 -7.00
CA SER A 373 -51.30 18.80 -6.85
C SER A 373 -51.69 19.23 -5.42
N TYR A 374 -50.83 18.99 -4.43
CA TYR A 374 -50.97 19.45 -3.05
C TYR A 374 -50.30 20.82 -2.83
N PHE A 375 -51.09 21.90 -2.94
CA PHE A 375 -50.66 23.28 -2.74
C PHE A 375 -51.74 24.10 -2.02
N THR A 376 -51.33 24.88 -1.01
CA THR A 376 -52.19 25.77 -0.21
C THR A 376 -51.98 27.23 -0.63
N SER A 377 -52.55 28.19 0.11
CA SER A 377 -52.28 29.61 -0.10
C SER A 377 -50.92 30.09 0.43
N ASP A 378 -50.20 29.24 1.16
CA ASP A 378 -48.98 29.58 1.91
C ASP A 378 -47.88 28.50 1.83
N MET A 379 -48.14 27.39 1.12
CA MET A 379 -47.18 26.32 0.88
C MET A 379 -47.33 25.74 -0.52
N ILE A 380 -46.19 25.56 -1.19
CA ILE A 380 -46.06 24.76 -2.42
C ILE A 380 -45.25 23.51 -2.07
N LYS A 381 -45.73 22.33 -2.48
CA LYS A 381 -44.92 21.11 -2.47
C LYS A 381 -44.41 20.87 -3.89
N ILE A 382 -43.10 20.68 -4.06
CA ILE A 382 -42.51 20.26 -5.33
C ILE A 382 -42.08 18.79 -5.27
N ARG A 383 -42.06 18.13 -6.42
CA ARG A 383 -41.59 16.75 -6.65
C ARG A 383 -40.61 16.74 -7.83
N TRP A 384 -39.72 15.78 -7.86
CA TRP A 384 -38.78 15.53 -8.96
C TRP A 384 -38.51 14.02 -9.07
N ASN A 385 -37.83 13.62 -10.13
CA ASN A 385 -37.23 12.30 -10.29
C ASN A 385 -35.72 12.39 -9.95
N PRO A 386 -35.04 11.27 -9.66
CA PRO A 386 -33.59 11.24 -9.52
C PRO A 386 -32.85 11.79 -10.75
N PRO A 387 -31.54 12.07 -10.63
CA PRO A 387 -30.66 12.23 -11.78
C PRO A 387 -30.67 11.01 -12.72
N ILE A 388 -30.27 11.22 -13.98
CA ILE A 388 -29.96 10.12 -14.91
C ILE A 388 -28.50 9.70 -14.78
N GLU A 389 -27.61 10.67 -14.60
CA GLU A 389 -26.18 10.47 -14.31
C GLU A 389 -26.00 10.26 -12.80
N TYR A 390 -25.44 9.11 -12.42
CA TYR A 390 -25.03 8.77 -11.05
C TYR A 390 -26.14 8.84 -9.98
N PRO A 391 -27.37 8.32 -10.22
CA PRO A 391 -28.47 8.34 -9.25
C PRO A 391 -28.17 7.60 -7.94
N GLU A 392 -27.35 6.55 -7.99
CA GLU A 392 -26.91 5.72 -6.87
C GLU A 392 -25.98 6.46 -5.89
N PHE A 393 -25.31 7.52 -6.36
CA PHE A 393 -24.36 8.31 -5.56
C PHE A 393 -25.01 9.57 -4.94
N VAL A 394 -26.33 9.66 -4.85
CA VAL A 394 -27.05 10.81 -4.25
C VAL A 394 -27.32 10.59 -2.75
N ASP A 395 -26.63 11.35 -1.89
CA ASP A 395 -26.89 11.32 -0.43
C ASP A 395 -28.18 12.08 -0.07
N HIS A 396 -28.39 13.27 -0.66
CA HIS A 396 -29.59 14.08 -0.43
C HIS A 396 -29.81 15.12 -1.54
N TYR A 397 -30.95 15.82 -1.47
CA TYR A 397 -31.29 16.93 -2.35
C TYR A 397 -31.33 18.25 -1.57
N GLU A 398 -30.76 19.29 -2.16
CA GLU A 398 -30.89 20.67 -1.69
C GLU A 398 -31.91 21.42 -2.55
N VAL A 399 -32.96 21.93 -1.89
CA VAL A 399 -34.02 22.72 -2.50
C VAL A 399 -33.85 24.17 -2.11
N GLN A 400 -33.64 25.04 -3.11
CA GLN A 400 -33.54 26.49 -2.95
C GLN A 400 -34.74 27.16 -3.61
N TYR A 401 -35.36 28.14 -2.95
CA TYR A 401 -36.50 28.86 -3.52
C TYR A 401 -36.60 30.31 -3.06
N LYS A 402 -37.13 31.16 -3.94
CA LYS A 402 -37.38 32.60 -3.67
C LYS A 402 -38.54 33.11 -4.52
N ARG A 403 -39.07 34.30 -4.18
CA ARG A 403 -40.10 34.94 -5.01
C ARG A 403 -39.56 35.21 -6.43
N ARG A 404 -40.39 35.01 -7.44
CA ARG A 404 -40.07 35.42 -8.81
C ARG A 404 -39.92 36.94 -8.85
N LYS A 405 -38.74 37.42 -9.25
CA LYS A 405 -38.43 38.85 -9.38
C LYS A 405 -39.38 39.49 -10.41
N LYS A 406 -40.12 40.54 -10.01
CA LYS A 406 -40.70 41.51 -10.96
C LYS A 406 -39.67 42.60 -11.28
N GLU A 407 -39.88 43.34 -12.35
CA GLU A 407 -38.90 44.27 -12.94
C GLU A 407 -38.27 45.25 -11.92
N PHE A 408 -39.06 45.70 -10.94
CA PHE A 408 -38.64 46.63 -9.88
C PHE A 408 -38.42 45.99 -8.48
N ASP A 409 -38.49 44.66 -8.35
CA ASP A 409 -38.24 43.99 -7.05
C ASP A 409 -36.75 43.97 -6.69
N LEU A 410 -36.44 44.23 -5.42
CA LEU A 410 -35.14 43.89 -4.82
C LEU A 410 -34.97 42.36 -4.81
N SER A 411 -33.73 41.86 -4.93
CA SER A 411 -33.50 40.41 -4.91
C SER A 411 -33.67 39.84 -3.52
N GLU A 412 -34.68 38.97 -3.33
CA GLU A 412 -34.81 38.19 -2.10
C GLU A 412 -33.73 37.09 -2.03
N GLU A 413 -33.25 36.82 -0.81
CA GLU A 413 -32.39 35.67 -0.52
C GLU A 413 -33.13 34.35 -0.79
N TYR A 414 -32.34 33.31 -1.08
CA TYR A 414 -32.87 31.96 -1.23
C TYR A 414 -33.19 31.34 0.13
N LYS A 415 -34.43 30.91 0.31
CA LYS A 415 -34.76 29.93 1.36
C LYS A 415 -34.21 28.57 0.91
N VAL A 416 -33.49 27.89 1.79
CA VAL A 416 -32.86 26.59 1.52
C VAL A 416 -33.48 25.51 2.42
N THR A 417 -33.64 24.30 1.90
CA THR A 417 -34.14 23.13 2.64
C THR A 417 -33.53 21.86 2.07
N GLN A 418 -33.10 20.93 2.92
CA GLN A 418 -32.53 19.65 2.49
C GLN A 418 -33.53 18.49 2.72
N THR A 419 -33.49 17.47 1.87
CA THR A 419 -34.33 16.28 1.99
C THR A 419 -33.71 15.08 1.26
N THR A 420 -33.83 13.88 1.84
CA THR A 420 -33.50 12.61 1.16
C THR A 420 -34.65 12.12 0.27
N LYS A 421 -35.87 12.62 0.49
CA LYS A 421 -37.06 12.29 -0.31
C LYS A 421 -37.12 13.10 -1.60
N LEU A 422 -37.63 12.49 -2.66
CA LEU A 422 -37.92 13.10 -3.99
C LEU A 422 -39.05 14.17 -3.99
N SER A 423 -39.27 14.83 -2.85
CA SER A 423 -40.23 15.92 -2.72
C SER A 423 -39.92 16.79 -1.50
N ALA A 424 -40.09 18.11 -1.62
CA ALA A 424 -39.98 19.05 -0.52
C ALA A 424 -41.23 19.92 -0.41
N LYS A 425 -41.57 20.32 0.82
CA LYS A 425 -42.55 21.38 1.10
C LYS A 425 -41.82 22.70 1.30
N ALA A 426 -42.26 23.75 0.64
CA ALA A 426 -41.84 25.13 0.88
C ALA A 426 -42.97 25.88 1.60
N PRO A 427 -42.93 26.00 2.94
CA PRO A 427 -43.96 26.68 3.73
C PRO A 427 -43.69 28.19 3.85
N ASN A 428 -44.61 28.91 4.50
CA ASN A 428 -44.48 30.33 4.83
C ASN A 428 -44.23 31.19 3.57
N LEU A 429 -45.00 30.90 2.52
CA LEU A 429 -45.05 31.65 1.26
C LEU A 429 -46.15 32.71 1.33
N LYS A 430 -45.98 33.81 0.59
CA LYS A 430 -47.06 34.76 0.35
C LYS A 430 -48.06 34.13 -0.61
N SER A 431 -49.35 34.32 -0.38
CA SER A 431 -50.44 33.90 -1.27
C SER A 431 -50.48 34.73 -2.55
N ASP A 432 -51.01 34.15 -3.63
CA ASP A 432 -51.18 34.85 -4.92
C ASP A 432 -49.84 35.40 -5.45
N THR A 433 -48.80 34.57 -5.37
CA THR A 433 -47.41 34.97 -5.61
C THR A 433 -46.63 33.85 -6.30
N TRP A 434 -45.89 34.22 -7.35
CA TRP A 434 -44.98 33.32 -8.07
C TRP A 434 -43.66 33.11 -7.33
N TYR A 435 -43.21 31.87 -7.28
CA TYR A 435 -41.93 31.44 -6.74
C TYR A 435 -41.12 30.67 -7.79
N VAL A 436 -39.80 30.80 -7.73
CA VAL A 436 -38.85 30.00 -8.52
C VAL A 436 -38.16 29.03 -7.57
N PHE A 437 -38.15 27.76 -7.94
CA PHE A 437 -37.53 26.66 -7.22
C PHE A 437 -36.35 26.11 -8.01
N PHE A 438 -35.31 25.72 -7.30
CA PHE A 438 -34.11 25.07 -7.82
C PHE A 438 -33.83 23.85 -6.94
N VAL A 439 -33.54 22.70 -7.54
CA VAL A 439 -33.17 21.48 -6.82
C VAL A 439 -31.83 20.96 -7.33
N LYS A 440 -30.90 20.73 -6.41
CA LYS A 440 -29.61 20.07 -6.69
C LYS A 440 -29.57 18.71 -6.01
N ALA A 441 -28.99 17.72 -6.68
CA ALA A 441 -28.52 16.50 -6.01
C ALA A 441 -27.19 16.78 -5.32
N VAL A 442 -26.92 16.13 -4.20
CA VAL A 442 -25.76 16.40 -3.35
C VAL A 442 -25.20 15.09 -2.80
N ASN A 443 -23.86 14.97 -2.79
CA ASN A 443 -23.15 13.93 -2.07
C ASN A 443 -21.89 14.47 -1.38
N LYS A 444 -21.10 13.58 -0.74
CA LYS A 444 -19.83 13.92 -0.08
C LYS A 444 -18.87 14.79 -0.94
N ASN A 445 -18.90 14.66 -2.26
CA ASN A 445 -17.96 15.33 -3.17
C ASN A 445 -18.51 16.63 -3.77
N GLY A 446 -19.80 16.91 -3.62
CA GLY A 446 -20.36 18.21 -3.98
C GLY A 446 -21.83 18.20 -4.36
N LYS A 447 -22.24 19.28 -5.01
CA LYS A 447 -23.60 19.50 -5.52
C LYS A 447 -23.58 19.42 -7.05
N SER A 448 -24.66 18.90 -7.64
CA SER A 448 -24.85 18.86 -9.09
C SER A 448 -24.53 20.23 -9.73
N SER A 449 -23.81 20.22 -10.85
CA SER A 449 -23.31 21.44 -11.50
C SER A 449 -24.46 22.40 -11.84
N LYS A 450 -25.51 21.87 -12.46
CA LYS A 450 -26.79 22.52 -12.73
C LYS A 450 -27.83 22.24 -11.63
N ALA A 451 -28.93 22.97 -11.66
CA ALA A 451 -30.04 22.84 -10.71
C ALA A 451 -31.39 22.80 -11.45
N ALA A 452 -32.16 21.76 -11.17
CA ALA A 452 -33.47 21.53 -11.76
C ALA A 452 -34.40 22.69 -11.39
N ARG A 453 -34.89 23.42 -12.39
CA ARG A 453 -35.65 24.66 -12.20
C ARG A 453 -37.14 24.46 -12.48
N VAL A 454 -38.00 24.94 -11.58
CA VAL A 454 -39.45 25.08 -11.84
C VAL A 454 -40.00 26.39 -11.27
N GLU A 455 -41.07 26.89 -11.85
CA GLU A 455 -41.86 28.00 -11.30
C GLU A 455 -43.24 27.52 -10.89
N ALA A 456 -43.76 28.06 -9.79
CA ALA A 456 -45.12 27.77 -9.34
C ALA A 456 -45.71 28.95 -8.55
N GLU A 457 -47.03 29.04 -8.55
CA GLU A 457 -47.80 30.09 -7.88
C GLU A 457 -48.58 29.53 -6.69
N THR A 458 -48.64 30.30 -5.60
CA THR A 458 -49.46 30.00 -4.41
C THR A 458 -50.92 30.37 -4.64
N ARG A 459 -51.87 29.56 -4.13
CA ARG A 459 -53.29 29.89 -4.28
C ARG A 459 -53.67 31.19 -3.58
N TRP A 460 -54.63 31.91 -4.15
CA TRP A 460 -55.32 33.00 -3.48
C TRP A 460 -56.11 32.53 -2.24
N LYS A 461 -56.12 33.34 -1.16
CA LYS A 461 -56.63 32.95 0.17
C LYS A 461 -58.13 32.59 0.24
N LYS A 462 -59.00 33.09 -0.66
CA LYS A 462 -60.44 32.73 -0.61
C LYS A 462 -60.74 31.27 -1.01
N ALA A 463 -59.78 30.54 -1.60
CA ALA A 463 -59.99 29.17 -2.05
C ALA A 463 -60.10 28.12 -0.92
N ALA A 464 -59.63 28.44 0.30
CA ALA A 464 -59.60 27.51 1.43
C ALA A 464 -60.99 27.09 1.97
N LYS A 465 -62.07 27.75 1.53
CA LYS A 465 -63.45 27.46 1.98
C LYS A 465 -64.29 26.63 0.99
N ALA A 466 -63.73 26.21 -0.14
CA ALA A 466 -64.48 25.68 -1.29
C ALA A 466 -64.18 24.22 -1.68
N VAL A 467 -63.39 23.47 -0.88
CA VAL A 467 -62.95 22.09 -1.24
C VAL A 467 -63.45 21.03 -0.23
N LEU A 468 -64.35 21.40 0.69
CA LEU A 468 -65.04 20.47 1.59
C LEU A 468 -66.55 20.75 1.62
N SER A 469 -67.25 20.30 0.58
CA SER A 469 -68.70 20.09 0.61
C SER A 469 -69.04 18.92 -0.30
N PRO A 470 -69.50 17.77 0.23
CA PRO A 470 -70.12 16.75 -0.60
C PRO A 470 -71.43 17.27 -1.18
N PHE A 471 -71.79 16.82 -2.38
CA PHE A 471 -73.06 17.14 -3.01
C PHE A 471 -74.22 16.46 -2.24
N VAL A 472 -75.24 17.24 -1.89
CA VAL A 472 -76.56 16.67 -1.57
C VAL A 472 -77.33 16.53 -2.88
N PHE A 473 -77.56 15.30 -3.33
CA PHE A 473 -78.48 15.01 -4.42
C PHE A 473 -79.92 15.22 -3.93
N ILE A 474 -80.63 16.21 -4.49
CA ILE A 474 -82.09 16.29 -4.37
C ILE A 474 -82.69 15.42 -5.49
N GLY A 475 -82.89 14.14 -5.19
CA GLY A 475 -83.65 13.23 -6.05
C GLY A 475 -85.15 13.40 -5.79
N GLY A 476 -85.86 14.03 -6.73
CA GLY A 476 -87.32 14.18 -6.66
C GLY A 476 -88.05 12.87 -6.99
N THR A 477 -88.95 12.43 -6.12
CA THR A 477 -89.83 11.27 -6.37
C THR A 477 -91.18 11.71 -6.95
N LEU A 478 -91.51 11.21 -8.14
CA LEU A 478 -92.85 11.28 -8.73
C LEU A 478 -93.61 9.96 -8.48
N GLY A 479 -94.87 10.06 -8.05
CA GLY A 479 -95.79 8.91 -7.95
C GLY A 479 -96.49 8.80 -6.59
N GLY A 480 -97.73 9.32 -6.49
CA GLY A 480 -98.69 8.91 -5.45
C GLY A 480 -99.59 7.77 -5.96
N PRO A 481 -100.82 7.59 -5.44
CA PRO A 481 -101.42 8.16 -4.21
C PRO A 481 -101.85 7.05 -3.22
N VAL A 482 -102.49 7.41 -2.08
CA VAL A 482 -103.72 6.78 -1.51
C VAL A 482 -103.97 7.24 -0.06
N ILE A 483 -105.12 7.90 0.12
CA ILE A 483 -106.11 7.84 1.24
C ILE A 483 -105.63 7.47 2.65
N GLY A 484 -105.94 8.32 3.65
CA GLY A 484 -106.07 7.89 5.06
C GLY A 484 -106.07 9.03 6.08
N ALA A 485 -107.21 9.29 6.74
CA ALA A 485 -107.32 10.27 7.83
C ALA A 485 -106.75 9.74 9.16
N GLY A 486 -106.31 10.62 10.07
CA GLY A 486 -105.93 10.20 11.44
C GLY A 486 -105.37 11.31 12.32
N MET A 487 -106.18 11.77 13.28
CA MET A 487 -105.85 12.79 14.28
C MET A 487 -104.72 12.40 15.26
N GLY A 488 -103.85 13.37 15.57
CA GLY A 488 -103.60 13.81 16.96
C GLY A 488 -102.71 12.98 17.89
N GLY A 489 -102.37 13.57 19.04
CA GLY A 489 -101.86 12.86 20.23
C GLY A 489 -100.45 13.26 20.69
N SER A 490 -100.36 14.24 21.59
CA SER A 490 -99.16 14.49 22.39
C SER A 490 -99.04 13.52 23.57
N LYS A 491 -97.79 13.31 24.03
CA LYS A 491 -97.28 12.84 25.36
C LYS A 491 -96.38 11.61 25.22
N ALA A 492 -95.39 11.32 26.07
CA ALA A 492 -94.58 12.03 27.08
C ALA A 492 -93.91 10.92 27.92
N ALA A 493 -92.64 11.10 28.33
CA ALA A 493 -91.94 10.29 29.34
C ALA A 493 -91.77 8.77 29.00
N GLU A 494 -90.91 7.98 29.65
CA GLU A 494 -90.13 8.20 30.88
C GLU A 494 -88.80 7.39 30.89
N ASN A 495 -87.99 7.61 31.94
CA ASN A 495 -86.73 6.99 32.37
C ASN A 495 -86.69 5.42 32.28
N ALA A 496 -85.58 4.69 32.46
CA ALA A 496 -84.24 4.90 33.04
C ALA A 496 -83.26 3.79 32.49
N ASP A 497 -81.99 3.57 32.88
CA ASP A 497 -81.03 4.20 33.81
C ASP A 497 -79.57 3.75 33.47
N THR A 498 -78.58 4.11 34.32
CA THR A 498 -77.27 3.50 34.68
C THR A 498 -76.54 2.46 33.78
N LYS A 499 -75.20 2.31 33.73
CA LYS A 499 -73.96 2.97 34.22
C LYS A 499 -72.88 1.87 34.32
N ALA A 500 -71.83 1.89 33.49
CA ALA A 500 -70.53 1.23 33.80
C ALA A 500 -69.41 1.64 32.82
N GLY A 501 -68.30 2.15 33.36
CA GLY A 501 -66.95 1.90 32.82
C GLY A 501 -66.24 0.88 33.74
N SER A 502 -64.95 0.54 33.62
CA SER A 502 -63.87 1.02 32.74
C SER A 502 -62.64 0.08 32.89
N VAL A 503 -61.56 0.31 32.12
CA VAL A 503 -60.15 -0.10 32.35
C VAL A 503 -59.71 -1.58 32.14
N ALA A 504 -59.09 -1.80 30.96
CA ALA A 504 -57.74 -2.33 30.65
C ALA A 504 -57.12 -3.64 31.25
N GLY A 505 -56.20 -4.23 30.47
CA GLY A 505 -55.28 -5.33 30.83
C GLY A 505 -55.27 -6.46 29.76
N ALA A 506 -54.60 -6.39 28.61
CA ALA A 506 -53.17 -6.23 28.28
C ALA A 506 -52.40 -7.57 28.05
N VAL A 507 -51.69 -7.61 26.91
CA VAL A 507 -50.59 -8.54 26.51
C VAL A 507 -50.92 -9.99 26.11
N GLY A 508 -50.55 -10.36 24.88
CA GLY A 508 -49.77 -11.59 24.64
C GLY A 508 -50.22 -12.55 23.52
N GLY A 509 -49.27 -12.91 22.63
CA GLY A 509 -49.30 -14.19 21.89
C GLY A 509 -49.69 -14.10 20.41
N ALA A 510 -48.91 -14.79 19.56
CA ALA A 510 -49.08 -14.83 18.11
C ALA A 510 -49.18 -16.28 17.58
N VAL A 511 -49.24 -16.41 16.25
CA VAL A 511 -48.94 -17.59 15.40
C VAL A 511 -50.12 -18.47 14.96
N GLY A 512 -50.27 -18.57 13.62
CA GLY A 512 -50.89 -19.67 12.88
C GLY A 512 -52.43 -19.64 12.74
N GLY A 513 -53.05 -19.94 11.60
CA GLY A 513 -52.49 -20.20 10.25
C GLY A 513 -53.33 -21.23 9.47
N GLY A 514 -53.66 -20.92 8.20
CA GLY A 514 -53.89 -21.92 7.15
C GLY A 514 -55.34 -22.26 6.74
N LEU A 515 -55.47 -22.47 5.41
CA LEU A 515 -56.50 -23.23 4.68
C LEU A 515 -57.94 -22.68 4.63
N LEU A 516 -58.77 -23.01 3.62
CA LEU A 516 -58.61 -23.21 2.15
C LEU A 516 -60.04 -23.45 1.61
N GLY A 517 -60.45 -22.90 0.48
CA GLY A 517 -61.79 -23.16 -0.06
C GLY A 517 -62.06 -22.52 -1.42
N THR A 518 -61.98 -23.31 -2.48
CA THR A 518 -62.27 -22.91 -3.86
C THR A 518 -63.72 -23.24 -4.26
N VAL A 519 -64.16 -22.70 -5.41
CA VAL A 519 -64.84 -23.38 -6.55
C VAL A 519 -65.84 -22.43 -7.23
N GLY A 520 -65.83 -22.42 -8.57
CA GLY A 520 -67.04 -22.15 -9.37
C GLY A 520 -66.99 -21.04 -10.41
N ALA A 521 -66.39 -21.31 -11.57
CA ALA A 521 -66.77 -20.61 -12.82
C ALA A 521 -67.98 -21.32 -13.46
N PRO A 522 -68.69 -20.65 -14.39
CA PRO A 522 -68.68 -21.20 -15.75
C PRO A 522 -68.56 -20.16 -16.88
N VAL A 523 -68.24 -20.69 -18.07
CA VAL A 523 -67.95 -20.01 -19.34
C VAL A 523 -69.15 -20.04 -20.28
N LEU A 524 -69.31 -19.02 -21.14
CA LEU A 524 -69.92 -19.03 -22.50
C LEU A 524 -69.85 -17.56 -23.03
N GLY A 525 -69.47 -17.20 -24.26
CA GLY A 525 -68.94 -17.95 -25.41
C GLY A 525 -69.59 -17.52 -26.74
N ALA A 526 -68.94 -16.66 -27.56
CA ALA A 526 -69.20 -16.51 -29.01
C ALA A 526 -68.24 -15.52 -29.74
N THR A 527 -67.33 -16.07 -30.54
CA THR A 527 -66.82 -15.64 -31.88
C THR A 527 -67.44 -14.39 -32.54
N CYS A 528 -66.68 -13.37 -32.99
CA CYS A 528 -65.65 -13.27 -34.07
C CYS A 528 -66.18 -12.90 -35.48
N ALA A 529 -65.89 -11.68 -35.93
CA ALA A 529 -65.51 -11.33 -37.32
C ALA A 529 -64.98 -9.88 -37.44
N HIS A 530 -63.68 -9.73 -37.70
CA HIS A 530 -62.99 -8.90 -38.73
C HIS A 530 -63.67 -7.62 -39.29
N LEU A 531 -62.95 -6.52 -39.57
CA LEU A 531 -61.52 -6.36 -39.94
C LEU A 531 -60.98 -4.93 -39.59
N PHE A 532 -59.76 -4.84 -39.05
CA PHE A 532 -58.68 -3.81 -39.17
C PHE A 532 -58.98 -2.36 -39.63
N VAL A 533 -58.37 -1.28 -39.10
CA VAL A 533 -56.95 -1.04 -38.70
C VAL A 533 -56.82 -0.06 -37.50
N HIS A 534 -56.04 -0.45 -36.46
CA HIS A 534 -55.25 0.33 -35.45
C HIS A 534 -55.71 1.74 -34.98
N GLY A 535 -55.80 2.09 -33.67
CA GLY A 535 -55.37 1.44 -32.40
C GLY A 535 -53.92 1.81 -31.99
N SER A 536 -53.56 2.25 -30.77
CA SER A 536 -54.24 2.50 -29.48
C SER A 536 -53.63 3.78 -28.84
N VAL A 537 -54.22 4.57 -27.92
CA VAL A 537 -55.17 4.42 -26.80
C VAL A 537 -54.51 4.07 -25.44
N TYR A 538 -54.72 5.00 -24.49
CA TYR A 538 -54.51 4.93 -23.04
C TYR A 538 -55.40 3.87 -22.35
N SER A 539 -54.89 3.23 -21.30
CA SER A 539 -55.49 3.19 -19.94
C SER A 539 -54.51 2.44 -19.00
N ASP A 540 -54.16 2.82 -17.77
CA ASP A 540 -54.79 3.50 -16.60
C ASP A 540 -55.24 2.50 -15.50
N GLN A 541 -54.71 2.74 -14.29
CA GLN A 541 -55.08 2.24 -12.94
C GLN A 541 -55.30 0.74 -12.63
N SER A 542 -54.57 0.22 -11.64
CA SER A 542 -55.12 -0.12 -10.29
C SER A 542 -54.01 -0.36 -9.26
N ASP A 543 -54.39 -0.32 -7.98
CA ASP A 543 -53.53 -0.29 -6.79
C ASP A 543 -53.02 -1.68 -6.32
N ASP A 544 -51.99 -1.73 -5.44
CA ASP A 544 -52.08 -2.33 -4.09
C ASP A 544 -50.75 -2.31 -3.30
N GLU A 545 -50.84 -2.65 -2.00
CA GLU A 545 -49.87 -2.39 -0.92
C GLU A 545 -48.62 -3.30 -0.84
N ASN A 546 -47.50 -2.73 -0.36
CA ASN A 546 -46.66 -3.28 0.73
C ASN A 546 -45.71 -2.21 1.29
#